data_AF-A0A3D1J6F5-F1
#
_entry.id   AF-A0A3D1J6F5-F1
#
_cell.length_a   1.000
_cell.length_b   1.000
_cell.length_c   1.000
_cell.angle_alpha   90.00
_cell.angle_beta   90.00
_cell.angle_gamma   90.00
#
_symmetry.space_group_name_H-M   'P 1'
#
loop_
_entity.id
_entity.type
_entity.pdbx_description
1 polymer ?
#
loop_
_entity_poly.entity_id
_entity_poly.type
_entity_poly.pdbx_seq_one_letter_code
_entity_poly.pdbx_strand_id
1 'polypeptide(L)'
;VNLANEKIAENEAYAVINPAQSLTSETYDKSWSSLIEGVADAYYQYMTGEIDMDGFDQAVETFRKNGGDQIIEEYTADYQAQQ
;
A
#
# COMPACT_ATOMS: atom_id res chain seq x y z
N VAL A 1 31.04 22.84 9.83
CA VAL A 1 29.63 22.92 9.42
C VAL A 1 29.30 21.65 8.68
N ASN A 2 28.28 20.90 9.12
CA ASN A 2 27.91 19.64 8.46
C ASN A 2 26.99 19.98 7.29
N LEU A 3 27.55 20.01 6.08
CA LEU A 3 26.87 20.35 4.83
C LEU A 3 25.58 19.53 4.61
N ALA A 4 25.52 18.30 5.11
CA ALA A 4 24.32 17.47 5.01
C ALA A 4 23.13 18.09 5.78
N ASN A 5 23.37 18.62 6.98
CA ASN A 5 22.31 19.23 7.79
C ASN A 5 21.79 20.53 7.16
N GLU A 6 22.67 21.32 6.54
CA GLU A 6 22.29 22.54 5.82
C GLU A 6 21.41 22.22 4.61
N LYS A 7 21.75 21.17 3.85
CA LYS A 7 20.94 20.73 2.70
C LYS A 7 19.62 20.07 3.08
N ILE A 8 19.54 19.40 4.23
CA ILE A 8 18.27 18.92 4.77
C ILE A 8 17.35 20.10 5.12
N ALA A 9 17.86 21.10 5.84
CA ALA A 9 17.09 22.29 6.21
C ALA A 9 16.63 23.13 5.00
N GLU A 10 17.48 23.32 3.99
CA GLU A 10 17.08 23.97 2.74
C GLU A 10 15.95 23.22 2.01
N ASN A 11 15.93 21.89 2.10
CA ASN A 11 14.94 21.05 1.43
C ASN A 11 13.61 20.91 2.19
N GLU A 12 13.54 21.28 3.47
CA GLU A 12 12.30 21.21 4.26
C GLU A 12 11.14 21.98 3.59
N ALA A 13 11.43 23.12 2.94
CA ALA A 13 10.43 23.93 2.23
C ALA A 13 9.82 23.24 1.00
N TYR A 14 10.48 22.20 0.47
CA TYR A 14 10.01 21.42 -0.69
C TYR A 14 9.52 20.02 -0.31
N ALA A 15 9.62 19.65 0.97
CA ALA A 15 9.22 18.34 1.44
C ALA A 15 7.69 18.19 1.38
N VAL A 16 7.24 17.24 0.56
CA VAL A 16 5.84 16.78 0.59
C VAL A 16 5.78 15.58 1.53
N ILE A 17 5.22 15.79 2.72
CA ILE A 17 5.10 14.74 3.73
C ILE A 17 4.02 13.74 3.28
N ASN A 18 4.40 12.47 3.21
CA ASN A 18 3.44 11.38 3.03
C ASN A 18 2.82 11.03 4.40
N PRO A 19 1.54 11.35 4.66
CA PRO A 19 0.90 11.06 5.94
C PRO A 19 0.73 9.56 6.21
N ALA A 20 0.85 8.71 5.18
CA ALA A 20 0.79 7.26 5.33
C ALA A 20 2.15 6.62 5.68
N GLN A 21 3.26 7.39 5.64
CA GLN A 21 4.62 6.85 5.79
C GLN A 21 4.88 6.22 7.16
N SER A 22 4.24 6.73 8.20
CA SER A 22 4.36 6.22 9.58
C SER A 22 3.32 5.17 9.94
N LEU A 23 2.38 4.86 9.05
CA LEU A 23 1.32 3.91 9.33
C LEU A 23 1.83 2.48 9.27
N THR A 24 1.26 1.63 10.11
CA THR A 24 1.68 0.24 10.32
C THR A 24 0.53 -0.74 10.18
N SER A 25 0.84 -1.95 9.68
CA SER A 25 -0.09 -3.07 9.58
C SER A 25 0.70 -4.37 9.75
N GLU A 26 0.37 -5.13 10.80
CA GLU A 26 1.04 -6.41 11.09
C GLU A 26 0.72 -7.44 9.99
N THR A 27 -0.50 -7.42 9.45
CA THR A 27 -0.92 -8.31 8.37
C THR A 27 -0.17 -8.00 7.08
N TYR A 28 0.02 -6.72 6.76
CA TYR A 28 0.83 -6.29 5.63
C TYR A 28 2.26 -6.80 5.76
N ASP A 29 2.91 -6.54 6.91
CA ASP A 29 4.31 -6.90 7.14
C ASP A 29 4.55 -8.42 7.02
N LYS A 30 3.58 -9.25 7.43
CA LYS A 30 3.72 -10.70 7.43
C LYS A 30 3.36 -11.36 6.11
N SER A 31 2.34 -10.85 5.41
CA SER A 31 1.63 -11.63 4.40
C SER A 31 1.41 -10.92 3.07
N TRP A 32 1.83 -9.66 2.92
CA TRP A 32 1.59 -8.87 1.71
C TRP A 32 2.00 -9.59 0.41
N SER A 33 3.22 -10.12 0.35
CA SER A 33 3.75 -10.74 -0.88
C SER A 33 2.89 -11.90 -1.37
N SER A 34 2.35 -12.71 -0.45
CA SER A 34 1.46 -13.82 -0.79
C SER A 34 0.05 -13.35 -1.12
N LEU A 35 -0.45 -12.32 -0.42
CA LEU A 35 -1.81 -11.82 -0.62
C LEU A 35 -1.97 -11.15 -1.99
N ILE A 36 -0.94 -10.45 -2.49
CA ILE A 36 -1.05 -9.64 -3.70
C ILE A 36 -0.81 -10.43 -5.00
N GLU A 37 -0.21 -11.61 -4.94
CA GLU A 37 0.19 -12.40 -6.13
C GLU A 37 -0.98 -12.62 -7.10
N GLY A 38 -2.15 -13.00 -6.60
CA GLY A 38 -3.34 -13.22 -7.42
C GLY A 38 -3.86 -11.94 -8.11
N VAL A 39 -3.76 -10.79 -7.45
CA VAL A 39 -4.14 -9.50 -8.06
C VAL A 39 -3.11 -9.08 -9.11
N ALA A 40 -1.82 -9.34 -8.86
CA ALA A 40 -0.76 -9.04 -9.82
C ALA A 40 -0.90 -9.86 -11.11
N ASP A 41 -1.20 -11.17 -11.00
CA ASP A 41 -1.48 -12.03 -12.16
C ASP A 41 -2.71 -11.55 -12.94
N ALA A 42 -3.82 -11.28 -12.24
CA ALA A 42 -5.03 -10.75 -12.86
C ALA A 42 -4.80 -9.39 -13.55
N TYR A 43 -3.95 -8.53 -12.99
CA TYR A 43 -3.57 -7.28 -13.64
C TYR A 43 -2.90 -7.52 -15.00
N TYR A 44 -1.97 -8.47 -15.10
CA TYR A 44 -1.32 -8.78 -16.38
C TYR A 44 -2.31 -9.38 -17.38
N GLN A 45 -3.16 -10.31 -16.95
CA GLN A 45 -4.19 -10.92 -17.79
C GLN A 45 -5.21 -9.90 -18.29
N TYR A 46 -5.59 -8.93 -17.44
CA TYR A 46 -6.49 -7.84 -17.84
C TYR A 46 -5.83 -6.96 -18.90
N MET A 47 -4.56 -6.60 -18.72
CA MET A 47 -3.80 -5.78 -19.67
C MET A 47 -3.56 -6.48 -21.02
N THR A 48 -3.44 -7.81 -21.04
CA THR A 48 -3.31 -8.60 -22.28
C THR A 48 -4.65 -8.95 -22.93
N GLY A 49 -5.77 -8.67 -22.26
CA GLY A 49 -7.13 -8.96 -22.73
C GLY A 49 -7.55 -10.42 -22.55
N GLU A 50 -6.87 -11.17 -21.70
CA GLU A 50 -7.22 -12.56 -21.33
C GLU A 50 -8.41 -12.60 -20.38
N ILE A 51 -8.54 -11.59 -19.50
CA ILE A 51 -9.72 -11.36 -18.65
C ILE A 51 -10.28 -9.96 -18.89
N ASP A 52 -11.54 -9.76 -18.54
CA ASP A 52 -12.18 -8.45 -18.49
C ASP A 52 -12.12 -7.83 -17.08
N MET A 53 -12.78 -6.69 -16.89
CA MET A 53 -12.78 -6.00 -15.61
C MET A 53 -13.43 -6.83 -14.50
N ASP A 54 -14.48 -7.59 -14.81
CA ASP A 54 -15.18 -8.43 -13.84
C ASP A 54 -14.24 -9.54 -13.31
N GLY A 55 -13.40 -10.10 -14.18
CA GLY A 55 -12.35 -11.04 -13.78
C GLY A 55 -11.30 -10.40 -12.85
N PHE A 56 -10.88 -9.17 -13.12
CA PHE A 56 -9.95 -8.44 -12.24
C PHE A 56 -10.60 -8.13 -10.88
N ASP A 57 -11.85 -7.67 -10.87
CA ASP A 57 -12.60 -7.38 -9.64
C ASP A 57 -12.76 -8.63 -8.76
N GLN A 58 -12.93 -9.81 -9.34
CA GLN A 58 -12.97 -11.07 -8.60
C GLN A 58 -11.63 -11.40 -7.90
N ALA A 59 -10.50 -11.10 -8.55
CA ALA A 59 -9.18 -11.25 -7.94
C ALA A 59 -8.99 -10.29 -6.77
N VAL A 60 -9.44 -9.04 -6.91
CA VAL A 60 -9.45 -8.05 -5.83
C VAL A 60 -10.34 -8.51 -4.67
N GLU A 61 -11.54 -9.03 -4.95
CA GLU A 61 -12.44 -9.53 -3.90
C GLU A 61 -11.82 -10.72 -3.15
N THR A 62 -11.13 -11.61 -3.86
CA THR A 62 -10.37 -12.71 -3.25
C THR A 62 -9.26 -12.18 -2.33
N PHE A 63 -8.48 -11.20 -2.79
CA PHE A 63 -7.47 -10.53 -1.96
C PHE A 63 -8.07 -9.93 -0.69
N ARG A 64 -9.18 -9.20 -0.82
CA ARG A 64 -9.87 -8.56 0.31
C ARG A 64 -10.28 -9.59 1.36
N LYS A 65 -10.94 -10.67 0.94
CA LYS A 65 -11.37 -11.78 1.81
C LYS A 65 -10.21 -12.50 2.50
N ASN A 66 -9.05 -12.59 1.86
CA ASN A 66 -7.91 -13.35 2.38
C ASN A 66 -7.01 -12.56 3.34
N GLY A 67 -7.24 -11.25 3.51
CA GLY A 67 -6.47 -10.42 4.44
C GLY A 67 -6.35 -8.96 4.02
N GLY A 68 -6.74 -8.61 2.80
CA GLY A 68 -6.72 -7.21 2.34
C GLY A 68 -7.61 -6.29 3.17
N ASP A 69 -8.79 -6.77 3.60
CA ASP A 69 -9.68 -5.96 4.47
C ASP A 69 -9.06 -5.73 5.85
N GLN A 70 -8.37 -6.74 6.41
CA GLN A 70 -7.68 -6.60 7.69
C GLN A 70 -6.53 -5.58 7.59
N ILE A 71 -5.78 -5.55 6.49
CA ILE A 71 -4.74 -4.52 6.25
C ILE A 71 -5.36 -3.11 6.26
N ILE A 72 -6.51 -2.94 5.61
CA ILE A 72 -7.23 -1.66 5.57
C ILE A 72 -7.66 -1.24 6.97
N GLU A 73 -8.20 -2.16 7.77
CA GLU A 73 -8.62 -1.90 9.15
C GLU A 73 -7.43 -1.50 10.04
N GLU A 74 -6.31 -2.21 9.95
CA GLU A 74 -5.09 -1.95 10.73
C GLU A 74 -4.51 -0.57 10.42
N TYR A 75 -4.34 -0.22 9.13
CA TYR A 75 -3.87 1.11 8.75
C TYR A 75 -4.84 2.22 9.15
N THR A 76 -6.15 1.97 9.06
CA THR A 76 -7.18 2.94 9.48
C THR A 76 -7.11 3.18 10.98
N ALA A 77 -6.94 2.13 11.78
CA ALA A 77 -6.82 2.23 13.22
C ALA A 77 -5.55 2.98 13.64
N ASP A 78 -4.41 2.68 13.02
CA ASP A 78 -3.15 3.38 13.30
C ASP A 78 -3.23 4.86 12.89
N TYR A 79 -3.84 5.16 11.75
CA TYR A 79 -4.07 6.54 11.33
C TYR A 79 -4.92 7.31 12.35
N GLN A 80 -5.98 6.70 12.88
CA GLN A 80 -6.82 7.33 13.91
C GLN A 80 -6.09 7.51 15.24
N ALA A 81 -5.17 6.61 15.59
CA ALA A 81 -4.38 6.71 16.82
C ALA A 81 -3.29 7.80 16.76
N GLN A 82 -2.86 8.18 15.56
CA GLN A 82 -1.83 9.21 15.33
C GLN A 82 -2.39 10.65 15.22
N GLN A 83 -3.72 10.81 15.20
CA GLN A 83 -4.41 12.10 15.17
C GLN A 83 -4.66 12.66 16.58
#